data_AF-A0AAW2ZNW1-F1
#
_entry.id   AF-A0AAW2ZNW1-F1
#
_cell.length_a   1.000
_cell.length_b   1.000
_cell.length_c   1.000
_cell.angle_alpha   90.00
_cell.angle_beta   90.00
_cell.angle_gamma   90.00
#
_symmetry.space_group_name_H-M   'P 1'
#
loop_
_entity.id
_entity.type
_entity.pdbx_description
1 polymer ?
#
loop_
_entity_poly.entity_id
_entity_poly.type
_entity_poly.pdbx_seq_one_letter_code
_entity_poly.pdbx_strand_id
1 'polypeptide(L)'
;MKRPQVTRETNEHARVWMERNQELFKILDMYMKREFPAMYSKYLDSKLPIGVERMFPPFNCCAINFGLSKEAHYDKSDPHFGHCVVIPFGTYIGGEVDLEECDAEVDVQPGDLISFVASDILHKNMPLRSGQRWSLTFFTDATSFYDNMTVNKA
;
A
#
# COMPACT_ATOMS: atom_id res chain seq x y z
N MET A 1 -17.37 -4.60 -12.17
CA MET A 1 -15.94 -4.60 -11.80
C MET A 1 -15.41 -3.18 -11.99
N LYS A 2 -14.78 -2.57 -10.98
CA LYS A 2 -14.22 -1.21 -11.09
C LYS A 2 -12.97 -1.27 -11.99
N ARG A 3 -12.75 -0.24 -12.81
CA ARG A 3 -11.55 -0.14 -13.66
C ARG A 3 -10.42 0.51 -12.86
N PRO A 4 -9.15 0.08 -13.02
CA PRO A 4 -8.01 0.82 -12.49
C PRO A 4 -8.02 2.24 -13.05
N GLN A 5 -7.90 3.24 -12.18
CA GLN A 5 -7.89 4.65 -12.55
C GLN A 5 -6.75 5.35 -11.84
N VAL A 6 -6.17 6.36 -12.51
CA VAL A 6 -5.36 7.36 -11.83
C VAL A 6 -6.30 8.12 -10.90
N THR A 7 -5.94 8.20 -9.62
CA THR A 7 -6.78 8.85 -8.61
C THR A 7 -6.92 10.34 -8.92
N ARG A 8 -8.05 10.96 -8.54
CA ARG A 8 -8.25 12.42 -8.70
C ARG A 8 -7.15 13.22 -7.97
N GLU A 9 -6.59 12.59 -6.94
CA GLU A 9 -5.54 13.06 -6.06
C GLU A 9 -4.14 12.98 -6.69
N THR A 10 -3.98 12.27 -7.82
CA THR A 10 -2.73 12.28 -8.59
C THR A 10 -2.62 13.60 -9.35
N ASN A 11 -2.10 14.62 -8.67
CA ASN A 11 -1.81 15.93 -9.22
C ASN A 11 -0.29 16.15 -9.35
N GLU A 12 0.11 17.34 -9.83
CA GLU A 12 1.52 17.70 -10.00
C GLU A 12 2.32 17.57 -8.70
N HIS A 13 1.75 17.94 -7.54
CA HIS A 13 2.44 17.81 -6.26
C HIS A 13 2.67 16.36 -5.87
N ALA A 14 1.68 15.49 -6.07
CA ALA A 14 1.84 14.05 -5.85
C ALA A 14 2.94 13.49 -6.77
N ARG A 15 2.97 13.92 -8.03
CA ARG A 15 3.98 13.49 -9.02
C ARG A 15 5.39 13.93 -8.61
N VAL A 16 5.56 15.19 -8.25
CA VAL A 16 6.84 15.75 -7.77
C VAL A 16 7.30 15.04 -6.49
N TRP A 17 6.37 14.73 -5.57
CA TRP A 17 6.70 13.96 -4.37
C TRP A 17 7.20 12.56 -4.74
N MET A 18 6.52 11.84 -5.63
CA MET A 18 6.95 10.52 -6.08
C MET A 18 8.33 10.56 -6.77
N GLU A 19 8.60 11.56 -7.60
CA GLU A 19 9.92 11.74 -8.23
C GLU A 19 11.04 12.00 -7.22
N ARG A 20 10.74 12.69 -6.11
CA ARG A 20 11.73 12.99 -5.06
C ARG A 20 11.98 11.82 -4.10
N ASN A 21 11.07 10.85 -4.03
CA ASN A 21 11.13 9.73 -3.09
C ASN A 21 11.56 8.40 -3.75
N GLN A 22 12.29 8.46 -4.87
CA GLN A 22 12.72 7.26 -5.60
C GLN A 22 13.59 6.31 -4.76
N GLU A 23 14.38 6.83 -3.81
CA GLU A 23 15.18 5.97 -2.92
C GLU A 23 14.29 5.11 -2.00
N LEU A 24 13.17 5.64 -1.51
CA LEU A 24 12.18 4.86 -0.76
C LEU A 24 11.63 3.72 -1.63
N PHE A 25 11.32 4.02 -2.88
CA PHE A 25 10.74 3.03 -3.79
C PHE A 25 11.76 1.95 -4.18
N LYS A 26 13.04 2.29 -4.30
CA LYS A 26 14.11 1.29 -4.47
C LYS A 26 14.22 0.36 -3.26
N ILE A 27 14.11 0.90 -2.04
CA ILE A 27 14.12 0.09 -0.82
C ILE A 27 12.93 -0.87 -0.81
N LEU A 28 11.73 -0.40 -1.16
CA LEU A 28 10.52 -1.24 -1.25
C LEU A 28 10.63 -2.32 -2.32
N ASP A 29 11.15 -1.97 -3.49
CA ASP A 29 11.40 -2.91 -4.59
C ASP A 29 12.35 -4.03 -4.13
N MET A 30 13.47 -3.66 -3.52
CA MET A 30 14.45 -4.61 -2.99
C MET A 30 13.88 -5.48 -1.87
N TYR A 31 13.13 -4.88 -0.94
CA TYR A 31 12.48 -5.59 0.16
C TYR A 31 11.53 -6.66 -0.37
N MET A 32 10.60 -6.28 -1.24
CA MET A 32 9.60 -7.19 -1.79
C MET A 32 10.25 -8.29 -2.64
N LYS A 33 11.28 -7.95 -3.42
CA LYS A 33 12.01 -8.91 -4.23
C LYS A 33 12.79 -9.93 -3.39
N ARG A 34 13.30 -9.51 -2.23
CA ARG A 34 14.11 -10.37 -1.33
C ARG A 34 13.23 -11.25 -0.44
N GLU A 35 12.26 -10.66 0.25
CA GLU A 35 11.43 -11.38 1.23
C GLU A 35 10.31 -12.18 0.57
N PHE A 36 9.76 -11.68 -0.54
CA PHE A 36 8.58 -12.27 -1.18
C PHE A 36 8.71 -12.42 -2.70
N PRO A 37 9.75 -13.11 -3.21
CA PRO A 37 10.07 -13.15 -4.64
C PRO A 37 8.91 -13.68 -5.51
N ALA A 38 8.16 -14.68 -5.03
CA ALA A 38 7.02 -15.23 -5.75
C ALA A 38 5.86 -14.23 -5.90
N MET A 39 5.57 -13.48 -4.83
CA MET A 39 4.55 -12.42 -4.88
C MET A 39 5.04 -11.23 -5.70
N TYR A 40 6.30 -10.84 -5.55
CA TYR A 40 6.92 -9.79 -6.36
C TYR A 40 6.73 -10.07 -7.85
N SER A 41 7.01 -11.31 -8.29
CA SER A 41 6.76 -11.73 -9.67
C SER A 41 5.29 -11.57 -10.07
N LYS A 42 4.34 -12.01 -9.23
CA LYS A 42 2.91 -11.83 -9.52
C LYS A 42 2.53 -10.35 -9.64
N TYR A 43 3.05 -9.50 -8.77
CA TYR A 43 2.76 -8.07 -8.83
C TYR A 43 3.29 -7.41 -10.11
N LEU A 44 4.39 -7.91 -10.67
CA LEU A 44 4.86 -7.46 -11.99
C LEU A 44 3.91 -7.84 -13.13
N ASP A 45 3.15 -8.94 -12.99
CA ASP A 45 2.11 -9.33 -13.95
C ASP A 45 0.84 -8.46 -13.84
N SER A 46 0.72 -7.64 -12.79
CA SER A 46 -0.42 -6.73 -12.63
C SER A 46 -0.39 -5.61 -13.67
N LYS A 47 -1.57 -5.26 -14.16
CA LYS A 47 -1.78 -4.32 -15.25
C LYS A 47 -1.99 -2.91 -14.72
N LEU A 48 -1.42 -1.96 -15.45
CA LEU A 48 -1.68 -0.53 -15.32
C LEU A 48 -2.57 -0.05 -16.49
N PRO A 49 -3.28 1.08 -16.33
CA PRO A 49 -3.93 1.74 -17.46
C PRO A 49 -2.94 2.04 -18.59
N ILE A 50 -3.43 2.03 -19.83
CA ILE A 50 -2.59 2.30 -21.02
C ILE A 50 -1.93 3.68 -20.86
N GLY A 51 -0.60 3.73 -21.05
CA GLY A 51 0.19 4.94 -20.95
C GLY A 51 0.57 5.35 -19.53
N VAL A 52 0.26 4.54 -18.52
CA VAL A 52 0.68 4.75 -17.13
C VAL A 52 1.88 3.85 -16.83
N GLU A 53 2.96 4.47 -16.35
CA GLU A 53 4.15 3.77 -15.87
C GLU A 53 4.10 3.54 -14.35
N ARG A 54 4.72 2.45 -13.91
CA ARG A 54 4.82 2.10 -12.49
C ARG A 54 5.92 2.94 -11.83
N MET A 55 5.54 3.87 -10.95
CA MET A 55 6.50 4.76 -10.27
C MET A 55 7.15 4.15 -9.01
N PHE A 56 6.51 3.15 -8.40
CA PHE A 56 6.96 2.53 -7.14
C PHE A 56 6.79 1.00 -7.20
N PRO A 57 7.70 0.29 -7.89
CA PRO A 57 7.59 -1.16 -8.00
C PRO A 57 7.71 -1.86 -6.63
N PRO A 58 7.07 -3.02 -6.46
CA PRO A 58 6.20 -3.72 -7.42
C PRO A 58 4.72 -3.30 -7.36
N PHE A 59 4.35 -2.24 -6.64
CA PHE A 59 2.94 -1.90 -6.40
C PHE A 59 2.33 -1.03 -7.50
N ASN A 60 0.99 -1.03 -7.63
CA ASN A 60 0.25 -0.14 -8.53
C ASN A 60 -0.29 1.10 -7.83
N CYS A 61 -0.56 1.00 -6.53
CA CYS A 61 -1.21 2.04 -5.76
C CYS A 61 -0.36 2.44 -4.54
N CYS A 62 -0.38 3.73 -4.23
CA CYS A 62 0.19 4.31 -3.04
C CYS A 62 -0.82 5.30 -2.46
N ALA A 63 -1.15 5.14 -1.18
CA ALA A 63 -2.03 6.03 -0.44
C ALA A 63 -1.27 6.70 0.70
N ILE A 64 -1.61 7.95 0.98
CA ILE A 64 -1.20 8.65 2.20
C ILE A 64 -2.40 8.67 3.14
N ASN A 65 -2.26 8.04 4.30
CA ASN A 65 -3.29 8.03 5.33
C ASN A 65 -2.96 9.06 6.40
N PHE A 66 -3.85 10.04 6.55
CA PHE A 66 -3.77 11.04 7.60
C PHE A 66 -4.55 10.57 8.83
N GLY A 67 -3.83 10.02 9.81
CA GLY A 67 -4.39 9.51 11.05
C GLY A 67 -4.41 7.99 11.09
N LEU A 68 -5.28 7.44 11.92
CA LEU A 68 -5.37 6.00 12.20
C LEU A 68 -6.71 5.43 11.76
N SER A 69 -6.69 4.23 11.19
CA SER A 69 -7.91 3.42 11.03
C SER A 69 -8.17 2.65 12.32
N LYS A 70 -9.11 3.12 13.12
CA LYS A 70 -9.42 2.54 14.44
C LYS A 70 -10.35 1.34 14.37
N GLU A 71 -11.13 1.26 13.29
CA GLU A 71 -12.07 0.15 13.07
C GLU A 71 -11.34 -1.02 12.41
N ALA A 72 -11.54 -2.21 12.96
CA ALA A 72 -11.02 -3.44 12.39
C ALA A 72 -11.62 -3.68 11.00
N HIS A 73 -10.78 -3.93 10.01
CA HIS A 73 -11.23 -4.15 8.64
C HIS A 73 -10.31 -5.10 7.87
N TYR A 74 -10.84 -5.57 6.74
CA TYR A 74 -10.09 -6.23 5.69
C TYR A 74 -10.07 -5.32 4.47
N ASP A 75 -8.93 -5.25 3.79
CA ASP A 75 -8.80 -4.57 2.50
C ASP A 75 -9.32 -5.48 1.40
N LYS A 76 -10.64 -5.60 1.29
CA LYS A 76 -11.34 -6.53 0.38
C LYS A 76 -11.08 -6.28 -1.11
N SER A 77 -10.48 -5.14 -1.46
CA SER A 77 -10.06 -4.83 -2.83
C SER A 77 -8.75 -5.53 -3.20
N ASP A 78 -7.94 -5.92 -2.22
CA ASP A 78 -6.65 -6.52 -2.46
C ASP A 78 -6.82 -8.03 -2.74
N PRO A 79 -5.97 -8.64 -3.57
CA PRO A 79 -6.05 -10.08 -3.79
C PRO A 79 -5.70 -10.85 -2.52
N HIS A 80 -6.26 -12.04 -2.32
CA HIS A 80 -5.97 -12.93 -1.17
C HIS A 80 -4.50 -13.37 -1.05
N PHE A 81 -3.67 -13.14 -2.08
CA PHE A 81 -2.22 -13.36 -2.00
C PHE A 81 -1.43 -12.06 -1.87
N GLY A 82 -2.12 -10.92 -1.88
CA GLY A 82 -1.52 -9.61 -2.01
C GLY A 82 -1.12 -9.06 -0.66
N HIS A 83 0.17 -8.82 -0.48
CA HIS A 83 0.63 -8.02 0.63
C HIS A 83 0.42 -6.53 0.36
N CYS A 84 -0.01 -5.81 1.38
CA CYS A 84 0.24 -4.38 1.46
C CYS A 84 1.58 -4.13 2.18
N VAL A 85 2.12 -2.94 2.03
CA VAL A 85 3.23 -2.44 2.85
C VAL A 85 2.83 -1.11 3.46
N VAL A 86 2.93 -0.99 4.77
CA VAL A 86 2.65 0.22 5.52
C VAL A 86 3.94 0.79 6.09
N ILE A 87 4.18 2.07 5.84
CA ILE A 87 5.34 2.82 6.33
C ILE A 87 4.82 4.00 7.13
N PRO A 88 4.83 3.93 8.47
CA PRO A 88 4.34 5.04 9.27
C PRO A 88 5.39 6.14 9.41
N PHE A 89 4.92 7.37 9.58
CA PHE A 89 5.76 8.54 9.79
C PHE A 89 5.06 9.56 10.70
N GLY A 90 5.84 10.54 11.16
CA GLY A 90 5.44 11.53 12.15
C GLY A 90 6.15 11.31 13.48
N THR A 91 5.62 11.93 14.53
CA THR A 91 6.15 11.81 15.90
C THR A 91 4.99 11.39 16.79
N TYR A 92 5.01 10.16 17.29
CA TYR A 92 3.89 9.58 18.01
C TYR A 92 4.31 8.55 19.06
N ILE A 93 3.39 8.26 19.97
CA ILE A 93 3.45 7.17 20.94
C ILE A 93 2.12 6.41 20.86
N GLY A 94 2.19 5.08 20.84
CA GLY A 94 1.05 4.23 20.53
C GLY A 94 0.81 4.15 19.03
N GLY A 95 -0.37 3.68 18.61
CA GLY A 95 -0.65 3.51 17.18
C GLY A 95 -0.13 2.20 16.61
N GLU A 96 0.12 1.22 17.48
CA GLU A 96 0.49 -0.15 17.15
C GLU A 96 -0.49 -0.72 16.11
N VAL A 97 -0.01 -1.57 15.22
CA VAL A 97 -0.85 -2.28 14.25
C VAL A 97 -1.26 -3.60 14.87
N ASP A 98 -2.55 -3.74 15.16
CA ASP A 98 -3.14 -4.98 15.64
C ASP A 98 -3.50 -5.85 14.44
N LEU A 99 -2.98 -7.08 14.42
CA LEU A 99 -3.22 -8.12 13.42
C LEU A 99 -3.94 -9.28 14.12
N GLU A 100 -5.27 -9.26 14.12
CA GLU A 100 -6.06 -10.08 15.05
C GLU A 100 -5.87 -11.58 14.84
N GLU A 101 -5.85 -12.07 13.59
CA GLU A 101 -5.63 -13.50 13.29
C GLU A 101 -4.21 -13.97 13.62
N CYS A 102 -3.27 -13.03 13.81
CA CYS A 102 -1.91 -13.33 14.21
C CYS A 102 -1.69 -13.25 15.73
N ASP A 103 -2.70 -12.84 16.51
CA ASP A 103 -2.60 -12.55 17.96
C ASP A 103 -1.39 -11.64 18.26
N ALA A 104 -1.23 -10.58 17.45
CA ALA A 104 -0.04 -9.76 17.44
C ALA A 104 -0.37 -8.26 17.34
N GLU A 105 0.15 -7.49 18.30
CA GLU A 105 0.24 -6.04 18.23
C GLU A 105 1.68 -5.64 17.85
N VAL A 106 1.83 -5.04 16.68
CA VAL A 106 3.15 -4.66 16.16
C VAL A 106 3.37 -3.16 16.35
N ASP A 107 4.36 -2.81 17.17
CA ASP A 107 4.81 -1.43 17.31
C ASP A 107 5.69 -1.04 16.12
N VAL A 108 5.09 -0.42 15.11
CA VAL A 108 5.77 0.03 13.90
C VAL A 108 6.12 1.51 14.06
N GLN A 109 7.41 1.83 14.13
CA GLN A 109 7.92 3.19 14.39
C GLN A 109 8.37 3.90 13.11
N PRO A 110 8.56 5.24 13.13
CA PRO A 110 9.12 5.95 11.98
C PRO A 110 10.50 5.38 11.59
N GLY A 111 10.62 4.94 10.34
CA GLY A 111 11.81 4.25 9.82
C GLY A 111 11.61 2.75 9.60
N ASP A 112 10.56 2.18 10.18
CA ASP A 112 10.15 0.79 9.95
C ASP A 112 9.19 0.67 8.77
N LEU A 113 9.00 -0.56 8.31
CA LEU A 113 7.90 -0.96 7.45
C LEU A 113 7.29 -2.25 7.99
N ILE A 114 5.99 -2.43 7.76
CA ILE A 114 5.29 -3.69 8.01
C ILE A 114 4.61 -4.15 6.72
N SER A 115 4.62 -5.47 6.49
CA SER A 115 3.94 -6.09 5.35
C SER A 115 3.10 -7.28 5.81
N PHE A 116 1.88 -7.36 5.29
CA PHE A 116 0.92 -8.41 5.62
C PHE A 116 -0.16 -8.51 4.53
N VAL A 117 -0.90 -9.61 4.50
CA VAL A 117 -1.98 -9.86 3.53
C VAL A 117 -3.26 -9.21 4.04
N ALA A 118 -3.46 -7.93 3.71
CA ALA A 118 -4.53 -7.10 4.28
C ALA A 118 -5.96 -7.54 3.92
N SER A 119 -6.12 -8.35 2.88
CA SER A 119 -7.40 -8.95 2.48
C SER A 119 -7.81 -10.14 3.37
N ASP A 120 -6.83 -10.79 4.02
CA ASP A 120 -7.03 -12.03 4.80
C ASP A 120 -6.74 -11.86 6.29
N ILE A 121 -6.13 -10.74 6.70
CA ILE A 121 -5.85 -10.41 8.10
C ILE A 121 -6.68 -9.20 8.49
N LEU A 122 -7.55 -9.37 9.48
CA LEU A 122 -8.31 -8.33 10.15
C LEU A 122 -7.34 -7.46 10.93
N HIS A 123 -7.33 -6.18 10.62
CA HIS A 123 -6.36 -5.27 11.19
C HIS A 123 -6.96 -3.92 11.55
N LYS A 124 -6.36 -3.31 12.57
CA LYS A 124 -6.66 -1.94 13.00
C LYS A 124 -5.42 -1.27 13.58
N ASN A 125 -5.49 0.04 13.74
CA ASN A 125 -4.51 0.76 14.53
C ASN A 125 -5.02 0.96 15.95
N MET A 126 -4.16 0.66 16.92
CA MET A 126 -4.40 0.95 18.32
C MET A 126 -4.42 2.46 18.57
N PRO A 127 -5.10 2.95 19.63
CA PRO A 127 -5.19 4.38 19.89
C PRO A 127 -3.82 5.07 20.06
N LEU A 128 -3.67 6.27 19.49
CA LEU A 128 -2.54 7.12 19.83
C LEU A 128 -2.64 7.55 21.30
N ARG A 129 -1.52 7.43 22.01
CA ARG A 129 -1.35 8.01 23.35
C ARG A 129 -0.89 9.46 23.25
N SER A 130 -0.07 9.80 22.26
CA SER A 130 0.33 11.19 21.98
C SER A 130 0.85 11.37 20.55
N GLY A 131 0.81 12.60 20.06
CA GLY A 131 1.44 13.00 18.80
C GLY A 131 0.57 12.76 17.56
N GLN A 132 1.23 12.65 16.41
CA GLN A 132 0.58 12.47 15.11
C GLN A 132 1.27 11.33 14.34
N ARG A 133 0.47 10.34 13.94
CA ARG A 133 0.88 9.22 13.08
C ARG A 133 0.16 9.32 11.76
N TRP A 134 0.93 9.29 10.69
CA TRP A 134 0.47 9.16 9.31
C TRP A 134 1.13 7.92 8.71
N SER A 135 0.65 7.44 7.57
CA SER A 135 1.29 6.33 6.88
C SER A 135 1.24 6.45 5.37
N LEU A 136 2.26 5.87 4.74
CA LEU A 136 2.19 5.47 3.35
C LEU A 136 1.73 4.01 3.31
N THR A 137 0.75 3.71 2.47
CA THR A 137 0.34 2.33 2.20
C THR A 137 0.54 2.03 0.72
N PHE A 138 1.33 1.01 0.43
CA PHE A 138 1.55 0.50 -0.92
C PHE A 138 0.80 -0.80 -1.10
N PHE A 139 0.00 -0.88 -2.16
CA PHE A 139 -0.87 -2.02 -2.41
C PHE A 139 -1.16 -2.17 -3.91
N THR A 140 -1.78 -3.29 -4.27
CA THR A 140 -2.23 -3.55 -5.64
C THR A 140 -3.65 -4.09 -5.58
N ASP A 141 -4.59 -3.32 -6.10
CA ASP A 141 -5.99 -3.73 -6.20
C ASP A 141 -6.13 -4.97 -7.10
N ALA A 142 -6.97 -5.93 -6.70
CA ALA A 142 -7.22 -7.17 -7.43
C ALA A 142 -7.69 -6.92 -8.87
N THR A 143 -8.33 -5.78 -9.14
CA THR A 143 -8.77 -5.40 -10.49
C THR A 143 -7.62 -5.23 -11.47
N SER A 144 -6.40 -4.95 -11.00
CA SER A 144 -5.21 -4.90 -11.83
C SER A 144 -4.80 -6.25 -12.42
N PHE A 145 -5.35 -7.37 -11.95
CA PHE A 145 -5.01 -8.69 -12.46
C PHE A 145 -5.96 -9.20 -13.57
N TYR A 146 -7.04 -8.48 -13.85
CA TYR A 146 -8.02 -8.87 -14.88
C TYR A 146 -7.81 -8.11 -16.20
N ASP A 147 -8.26 -8.70 -17.32
CA ASP A 147 -8.19 -8.09 -18.64
C ASP A 147 -9.11 -6.86 -18.76
N ASN A 148 -8.52 -5.68 -18.99
CA ASN A 148 -9.24 -4.48 -19.37
C ASN A 148 -9.60 -4.54 -20.87
N MET A 149 -10.84 -4.90 -21.22
CA MET A 149 -11.36 -4.65 -22.58
C MET A 149 -11.52 -3.13 -22.81
N THR A 150 -10.68 -2.59 -23.70
CA THR A 150 -10.79 -1.34 -24.50
C THR A 150 -11.19 -0.03 -23.81
N VAL A 151 -10.31 0.97 -23.92
CA VAL A 151 -10.61 2.39 -23.73
C VAL A 151 -11.40 2.87 -24.96
N ASN A 152 -12.70 3.13 -24.81
CA ASN A 152 -13.37 4.05 -25.74
C ASN A 152 -12.97 5.46 -25.33
N LYS A 153 -12.22 6.13 -26.20
CA LYS A 153 -11.99 7.57 -26.12
C LYS A 153 -13.37 8.24 -26.18
N ALA A 154 -13.70 9.03 -25.15
CA ALA A 154 -14.74 10.05 -25.23
C ALA A 154 -14.13 11.31 -25.85
#